data_AF-A0A940VDZ3-F1
#
_entry.id   AF-A0A940VDZ3-F1
#
_cell.length_a   1.000
_cell.length_b   1.000
_cell.length_c   1.000
_cell.angle_alpha   90.00
_cell.angle_beta   90.00
_cell.angle_gamma   90.00
#
_symmetry.space_group_name_H-M   'P 1'
#
loop_
_entity.id
_entity.type
_entity.pdbx_description
1 polymer ?
#
loop_
_entity_poly.entity_id
_entity_poly.type
_entity_poly.pdbx_seq_one_letter_code
_entity_poly.pdbx_strand_id
1 'polypeptide(L)'
;MKTTRETQRGWLLTFGAITLAAAVSGCSMLIAKSGISSVGEIDKPQTRAEVREAFGEPDETDTCPDGRIVERRTIRQQASWVCQGSSGCGEAYLRTVGLFDVFVVPVQLYRMEQAKLHYAWVYGSDERVLYLYNVTSVPSTRFGEAVSPLTVALYGQLEERGCPSWVGCVSAFAAEVRQRAACVGYTLSPEEAETLQWLQALAAEVDAGLLAPDDTLAELQWCLGSTPLSCLRP
;
A
#
# COMPACT_ATOMS: atom_id res chain seq x y z
N MET A 1 24.84 -64.17 13.92
CA MET A 1 25.13 -62.96 13.12
C MET A 1 23.84 -62.46 12.45
N LYS A 2 23.03 -61.62 13.13
CA LYS A 2 21.78 -61.06 12.56
C LYS A 2 21.48 -59.62 13.01
N THR A 3 22.35 -59.03 13.83
CA THR A 3 22.09 -57.80 14.61
C THR A 3 22.61 -56.51 13.96
N THR A 4 23.32 -56.56 12.84
CA THR A 4 23.95 -55.36 12.23
C THR A 4 23.13 -54.68 11.13
N ARG A 5 22.12 -55.35 10.54
CA ARG A 5 21.30 -54.76 9.45
C ARG A 5 20.12 -53.92 9.93
N GLU A 6 19.55 -54.19 11.10
CA GLU A 6 18.41 -53.42 11.62
C GLU A 6 18.83 -52.05 12.16
N THR A 7 20.00 -51.96 12.78
CA THR A 7 20.56 -50.70 13.27
C THR A 7 20.83 -49.73 12.12
N GLN A 8 21.41 -50.20 11.01
CA GLN A 8 21.76 -49.37 9.86
C GLN A 8 20.53 -48.76 9.15
N ARG A 9 19.40 -49.50 9.12
CA ARG A 9 18.14 -49.05 8.50
C ARG A 9 17.42 -48.01 9.37
N GLY A 10 17.54 -48.12 10.69
CA GLY A 10 17.07 -47.10 11.63
C GLY A 10 17.81 -45.78 11.44
N TRP A 11 19.15 -45.79 11.41
CA TRP A 11 19.96 -44.58 11.24
C TRP A 11 19.66 -43.84 9.93
N LEU A 12 19.48 -44.55 8.81
CA LEU A 12 19.15 -43.94 7.51
C LEU A 12 17.78 -43.25 7.49
N LEU A 13 16.77 -43.82 8.17
CA LEU A 13 15.45 -43.20 8.30
C LEU A 13 15.50 -41.97 9.21
N THR A 14 16.25 -42.02 10.32
CA THR A 14 16.38 -40.89 11.24
C THR A 14 17.17 -39.74 10.60
N PHE A 15 18.29 -40.03 9.93
CA PHE A 15 19.04 -39.01 9.20
C PHE A 15 18.25 -38.44 8.02
N GLY A 16 17.51 -39.28 7.27
CA GLY A 16 16.62 -38.81 6.21
C GLY A 16 15.53 -37.86 6.72
N ALA A 17 14.90 -38.19 7.85
CA ALA A 17 13.89 -37.34 8.49
C ALA A 17 14.47 -36.02 9.03
N ILE A 18 15.67 -36.04 9.64
CA ILE A 18 16.36 -34.84 10.13
C ILE A 18 16.76 -33.91 8.98
N THR A 19 17.26 -34.47 7.87
CA THR A 19 17.68 -33.67 6.71
C THR A 19 16.48 -33.05 6.00
N LEU A 20 15.37 -33.80 5.89
CA LEU A 20 14.11 -33.29 5.36
C LEU A 20 13.54 -32.19 6.26
N ALA A 21 13.55 -32.37 7.59
CA ALA A 21 13.11 -31.36 8.54
C ALA A 21 13.98 -30.09 8.50
N ALA A 22 15.30 -30.22 8.37
CA ALA A 22 16.23 -29.09 8.26
C ALA A 22 16.09 -28.32 6.92
N ALA A 23 15.85 -29.03 5.82
CA ALA A 23 15.61 -28.40 4.52
C ALA A 23 14.25 -27.68 4.50
N VAL A 24 13.21 -28.30 5.06
CA VAL A 24 11.87 -27.69 5.16
C VAL A 24 11.88 -26.50 6.13
N SER A 25 12.62 -26.58 7.24
CA SER A 25 12.72 -25.46 8.20
C SER A 25 13.52 -24.28 7.63
N GLY A 26 14.62 -24.54 6.90
CA GLY A 26 15.42 -23.50 6.26
C GLY A 26 14.65 -22.69 5.21
N CYS A 27 13.92 -23.36 4.32
CA CYS A 27 13.05 -22.70 3.33
C CYS A 27 11.89 -21.95 4.00
N SER A 28 11.29 -22.54 5.04
CA SER A 28 10.19 -21.90 5.80
C SER A 28 10.66 -20.62 6.49
N MET A 29 11.88 -20.61 7.04
CA MET A 29 12.43 -19.43 7.70
C MET A 29 12.80 -18.31 6.71
N LEU A 30 13.28 -18.66 5.51
CA LEU A 30 13.50 -17.68 4.43
C LEU A 30 12.17 -17.05 3.98
N ILE A 31 11.12 -17.86 3.82
CA ILE A 31 9.77 -17.38 3.47
C ILE A 31 9.23 -16.48 4.59
N ALA A 32 9.37 -16.87 5.84
CA ALA A 32 8.85 -16.12 6.98
C ALA A 32 9.61 -14.80 7.25
N LYS A 33 10.85 -14.67 6.76
CA LYS A 33 11.63 -13.41 6.74
C LYS A 33 11.40 -12.56 5.50
N SER A 34 10.83 -13.13 4.44
CA SER A 34 10.58 -12.41 3.19
C SER A 34 9.35 -11.52 3.31
N GLY A 35 9.36 -10.38 2.61
CA GLY A 35 8.27 -9.42 2.59
C GLY A 35 8.54 -8.18 3.43
N ILE A 36 7.48 -7.41 3.67
CA ILE A 36 7.56 -6.13 4.39
C ILE A 36 7.29 -6.32 5.89
N SER A 37 7.96 -5.51 6.71
CA SER A 37 7.78 -5.54 8.17
C SER A 37 6.50 -4.84 8.64
N SER A 38 6.01 -3.88 7.85
CA SER A 38 4.81 -3.11 8.13
C SER A 38 4.23 -2.49 6.84
N VAL A 39 2.95 -2.13 6.89
CA VAL A 39 2.25 -1.47 5.76
C VAL A 39 2.94 -0.14 5.37
N GLY A 40 3.53 0.58 6.33
CA GLY A 40 4.23 1.84 6.04
C GLY A 40 5.51 1.70 5.20
N GLU A 41 5.99 0.48 4.93
CA GLU A 41 7.08 0.27 3.96
C GLU A 41 6.61 0.38 2.51
N ILE A 42 5.30 0.23 2.26
CA ILE A 42 4.68 0.29 0.92
C ILE A 42 4.76 1.71 0.36
N ASP A 43 4.69 2.71 1.24
CA ASP A 43 4.69 4.13 0.87
C ASP A 43 6.10 4.72 0.65
N LYS A 44 7.17 3.97 0.95
CA LYS A 44 8.55 4.48 0.87
C LYS A 44 9.04 4.71 -0.56
N PRO A 45 8.83 3.79 -1.52
CA PRO A 45 9.30 3.97 -2.88
C PRO A 45 8.55 5.11 -3.58
N GLN A 46 9.30 5.99 -4.24
CA GLN A 46 8.78 7.19 -4.91
C GLN A 46 8.85 7.09 -6.44
N THR A 47 9.59 6.12 -6.98
CA THR A 47 9.72 5.88 -8.42
C THR A 47 9.37 4.45 -8.78
N ARG A 48 8.98 4.20 -10.03
CA ARG A 48 8.71 2.85 -10.53
C ARG A 48 9.91 1.91 -10.39
N ALA A 49 11.12 2.43 -10.59
CA ALA A 49 12.34 1.67 -10.40
C ALA A 49 12.50 1.22 -8.94
N GLU A 50 12.31 2.13 -7.98
CA GLU A 50 12.35 1.81 -6.55
C GLU A 50 11.25 0.83 -6.13
N VAL A 51 10.04 0.95 -6.70
CA VAL A 51 8.94 -0.01 -6.43
C VAL A 51 9.35 -1.42 -6.91
N ARG A 52 9.98 -1.53 -8.08
CA ARG A 52 10.46 -2.82 -8.61
C ARG A 52 11.65 -3.37 -7.83
N GLU A 53 12.55 -2.52 -7.38
CA GLU A 53 13.65 -2.92 -6.50
C GLU A 53 13.12 -3.46 -5.16
N ALA A 54 12.13 -2.76 -4.57
CA ALA A 54 11.56 -3.11 -3.28
C ALA A 54 10.65 -4.36 -3.33
N PHE A 55 9.84 -4.50 -4.37
CA PHE A 55 8.75 -5.49 -4.41
C PHE A 55 8.79 -6.45 -5.60
N GLY A 56 9.78 -6.31 -6.49
CA GLY A 56 9.93 -7.13 -7.69
C GLY A 56 9.07 -6.66 -8.88
N GLU A 57 9.09 -7.48 -9.94
CA GLU A 57 8.26 -7.27 -11.13
C GLU A 57 6.76 -7.34 -10.78
N PRO A 58 5.92 -6.58 -11.49
CA PRO A 58 4.49 -6.54 -11.21
C PRO A 58 3.81 -7.87 -11.56
N ASP A 59 2.77 -8.23 -10.79
CA ASP A 59 1.91 -9.37 -11.11
C ASP A 59 1.05 -9.07 -12.34
N GLU A 60 0.62 -7.81 -12.46
CA GLU A 60 -0.23 -7.31 -13.54
C GLU A 60 0.15 -5.86 -13.85
N THR A 61 0.14 -5.52 -15.13
CA THR A 61 0.29 -4.14 -15.60
C THR A 61 -0.94 -3.77 -16.42
N ASP A 62 -1.55 -2.65 -16.07
CA ASP A 62 -2.76 -2.11 -16.70
C ASP A 62 -2.55 -0.62 -17.01
N THR A 63 -3.52 0.00 -17.67
CA THR A 63 -3.48 1.42 -18.03
C THR A 63 -4.78 2.10 -17.63
N CYS A 64 -4.67 3.19 -16.86
CA CYS A 64 -5.80 4.06 -16.56
C CYS A 64 -6.41 4.64 -17.86
N PRO A 65 -7.69 5.08 -17.87
CA PRO A 65 -8.28 5.73 -19.03
C PRO A 65 -7.55 6.99 -19.52
N ASP A 66 -6.78 7.65 -18.65
CA ASP A 66 -5.95 8.82 -18.95
C ASP A 66 -4.55 8.46 -19.49
N GLY A 67 -4.25 7.16 -19.68
CA GLY A 67 -2.98 6.66 -20.21
C GLY A 67 -1.91 6.36 -19.16
N ARG A 68 -2.17 6.58 -17.86
CA ARG A 68 -1.21 6.27 -16.79
C ARG A 68 -1.03 4.79 -16.58
N ILE A 69 0.19 4.38 -16.26
CA ILE A 69 0.53 2.99 -15.99
C ILE A 69 0.08 2.64 -14.57
N VAL A 70 -0.58 1.50 -14.41
CA VAL A 70 -0.95 0.91 -13.14
C VAL A 70 -0.26 -0.43 -13.01
N GLU A 71 0.55 -0.61 -11.96
CA GLU A 71 1.16 -1.91 -11.67
C GLU A 71 0.63 -2.48 -10.36
N ARG A 72 0.13 -3.71 -10.40
CA ARG A 72 -0.41 -4.43 -9.24
C ARG A 72 0.58 -5.45 -8.72
N ARG A 73 0.64 -5.58 -7.40
CA ARG A 73 1.52 -6.54 -6.70
C ARG A 73 0.84 -7.17 -5.50
N THR A 74 1.21 -8.42 -5.29
CA THR A 74 0.86 -9.24 -4.14
C THR A 74 2.07 -9.34 -3.22
N ILE A 75 2.04 -8.59 -2.13
CA ILE A 75 3.15 -8.44 -1.20
C ILE A 75 2.91 -9.30 0.03
N ARG A 76 3.91 -10.09 0.40
CA ARG A 76 3.91 -10.83 1.67
C ARG A 76 4.25 -9.90 2.82
N GLN A 77 3.55 -10.07 3.93
CA GLN A 77 3.98 -9.52 5.22
C GLN A 77 4.95 -10.48 5.90
N GLN A 78 5.99 -9.90 6.51
CA GLN A 78 6.92 -10.65 7.34
C GLN A 78 6.16 -11.24 8.54
N ALA A 79 6.55 -12.45 8.93
CA ALA A 79 6.09 -13.05 10.16
C ALA A 79 6.51 -12.23 11.38
N SER A 80 5.56 -11.67 12.12
CA SER A 80 5.83 -10.88 13.33
C SER A 80 6.56 -11.64 14.43
N TRP A 81 6.45 -12.97 14.44
CA TRP A 81 7.16 -13.86 15.39
C TRP A 81 8.56 -14.25 14.92
N VAL A 82 8.97 -13.89 13.69
CA VAL A 82 10.32 -14.12 13.20
C VAL A 82 11.21 -12.98 13.66
N CYS A 83 11.86 -13.21 14.79
CA CYS A 83 12.67 -12.24 15.49
C CYS A 83 13.85 -11.75 14.62
N GLN A 84 13.86 -10.45 14.33
CA GLN A 84 15.03 -9.76 13.80
C GLN A 84 16.04 -9.56 14.94
N GLY A 85 16.93 -10.53 15.16
CA GLY A 85 18.21 -10.27 15.83
C GLY A 85 18.28 -10.24 17.36
N SER A 86 17.29 -10.72 18.13
CA SER A 86 17.47 -10.90 19.58
C SER A 86 17.58 -12.38 19.97
N SER A 87 18.57 -12.68 20.81
CA SER A 87 18.99 -13.99 21.33
C SER A 87 17.94 -14.77 22.14
N GLY A 88 16.69 -14.30 22.21
CA GLY A 88 15.63 -14.90 23.04
C GLY A 88 14.68 -15.87 22.31
N CYS A 89 14.53 -15.76 20.98
CA CYS A 89 13.55 -16.60 20.26
C CYS A 89 14.11 -17.98 19.87
N GLY A 90 15.44 -18.10 19.71
CA GLY A 90 16.09 -19.35 19.32
C GLY A 90 15.99 -20.44 20.38
N GLU A 91 16.01 -20.09 21.67
CA GLU A 91 16.08 -21.08 22.76
C GLU A 91 14.73 -21.74 23.06
N ALA A 92 13.61 -21.03 22.88
CA ALA A 92 12.26 -21.60 22.96
C ALA A 92 11.88 -22.41 21.71
N TYR A 93 12.31 -21.95 20.52
CA TYR A 93 12.14 -22.65 19.26
C TYR A 93 12.92 -23.98 19.25
N LEU A 94 14.19 -23.96 19.70
CA LEU A 94 15.02 -25.17 19.83
C LEU A 94 14.52 -26.16 20.90
N ARG A 95 13.68 -25.75 21.85
CA ARG A 95 13.07 -26.65 22.84
C ARG A 95 11.75 -27.28 22.38
N THR A 96 11.13 -26.80 21.31
CA THR A 96 9.81 -27.26 20.82
C THR A 96 9.87 -27.94 19.44
N VAL A 97 11.08 -28.16 18.93
CA VAL A 97 11.37 -28.81 17.65
C VAL A 97 10.67 -30.16 17.59
N GLY A 98 9.64 -30.25 16.74
CA GLY A 98 8.82 -31.45 16.54
C GLY A 98 7.32 -31.17 16.43
N LEU A 99 6.75 -30.36 17.33
CA LEU A 99 5.31 -30.01 17.29
C LEU A 99 5.07 -28.61 16.72
N PHE A 100 5.95 -27.66 17.02
CA PHE A 100 5.82 -26.27 16.55
C PHE A 100 6.05 -26.17 15.03
N ASP A 101 7.05 -26.88 14.51
CA ASP A 101 7.36 -26.93 13.08
C ASP A 101 6.32 -27.68 12.24
N VAL A 102 5.59 -28.64 12.83
CA VAL A 102 4.62 -29.46 12.09
C VAL A 102 3.23 -28.82 12.09
N PHE A 103 2.83 -28.12 13.16
CA PHE A 103 1.48 -27.56 13.27
C PHE A 103 1.44 -26.04 13.27
N VAL A 104 2.34 -25.36 13.98
CA VAL A 104 2.26 -23.91 14.14
C VAL A 104 2.82 -23.20 12.91
N VAL A 105 4.00 -23.60 12.44
CA VAL A 105 4.64 -22.96 11.28
C VAL A 105 3.77 -23.06 10.02
N PRO A 106 3.22 -24.24 9.63
CA PRO A 106 2.37 -24.31 8.45
C PRO A 106 1.08 -23.50 8.57
N VAL A 107 0.44 -23.50 9.75
CA VAL A 107 -0.76 -22.68 9.99
C VAL A 107 -0.45 -21.19 9.91
N GLN A 108 0.70 -20.75 10.44
CA GLN A 108 1.10 -19.35 10.37
C GLN A 108 1.51 -18.93 8.95
N LEU A 109 2.25 -19.78 8.23
CA LEU A 109 2.55 -19.55 6.82
C LEU A 109 1.26 -19.50 5.98
N TYR A 110 0.31 -20.39 6.24
CA TYR A 110 -1.00 -20.36 5.60
C TYR A 110 -1.74 -19.05 5.89
N ARG A 111 -1.76 -18.59 7.15
CA ARG A 111 -2.35 -17.30 7.51
C ARG A 111 -1.67 -16.12 6.84
N MET A 112 -0.34 -16.13 6.72
CA MET A 112 0.42 -15.07 6.02
C MET A 112 0.15 -15.07 4.53
N GLU A 113 0.01 -16.25 3.94
CA GLU A 113 -0.37 -16.36 2.53
C GLU A 113 -1.80 -15.85 2.29
N GLN A 114 -2.71 -16.06 3.25
CA GLN A 114 -4.06 -15.47 3.22
C GLN A 114 -4.07 -13.96 3.53
N ALA A 115 -3.09 -13.47 4.29
CA ALA A 115 -2.93 -12.07 4.68
C ALA A 115 -1.99 -11.30 3.73
N LYS A 116 -1.80 -11.80 2.50
CA LYS A 116 -1.07 -11.07 1.46
C LYS A 116 -1.75 -9.73 1.20
N LEU A 117 -0.91 -8.71 1.03
CA LEU A 117 -1.34 -7.38 0.69
C LEU A 117 -1.42 -7.25 -0.82
N HIS A 118 -2.47 -6.60 -1.30
CA HIS A 118 -2.68 -6.39 -2.73
C HIS A 118 -2.72 -4.91 -3.00
N TYR A 119 -1.66 -4.37 -3.56
CA TYR A 119 -1.53 -2.94 -3.82
C TYR A 119 -1.32 -2.67 -5.30
N ALA A 120 -1.83 -1.52 -5.73
CA ALA A 120 -1.58 -0.95 -7.04
C ALA A 120 -0.82 0.36 -6.88
N TRP A 121 0.21 0.56 -7.69
CA TRP A 121 0.89 1.84 -7.84
C TRP A 121 0.50 2.46 -9.17
N VAL A 122 0.19 3.75 -9.14
CA VAL A 122 -0.10 4.54 -10.34
C VAL A 122 1.01 5.53 -10.58
N TYR A 123 1.56 5.51 -11.78
CA TYR A 123 2.74 6.30 -12.14
C TYR A 123 2.39 7.48 -13.04
N GLY A 124 3.15 8.56 -12.87
CA GLY A 124 3.19 9.67 -13.80
C GLY A 124 4.01 9.33 -15.04
N SER A 125 3.97 10.22 -16.03
CA SER A 125 4.80 10.11 -17.24
C SER A 125 6.30 10.20 -16.97
N ASP A 126 6.68 10.72 -15.81
CA ASP A 126 8.05 10.81 -15.30
C ASP A 126 8.44 9.61 -14.42
N GLU A 127 7.63 8.53 -14.45
CA GLU A 127 7.84 7.29 -13.68
C GLU A 127 7.79 7.48 -12.15
N ARG A 128 7.37 8.64 -11.64
CA ARG A 128 7.13 8.86 -10.22
C ARG A 128 5.81 8.26 -9.79
N VAL A 129 5.76 7.76 -8.55
CA VAL A 129 4.53 7.31 -7.91
C VAL A 129 3.64 8.51 -7.63
N LEU A 130 2.45 8.54 -8.23
CA LEU A 130 1.45 9.59 -7.98
C LEU A 130 0.56 9.28 -6.79
N TYR A 131 0.22 8.00 -6.65
CA TYR A 131 -0.53 7.43 -5.54
C TYR A 131 -0.46 5.89 -5.60
N LEU A 132 -0.83 5.26 -4.50
CA LEU A 132 -1.04 3.83 -4.40
C LEU A 132 -2.35 3.57 -3.68
N TYR A 133 -2.93 2.40 -3.91
CA TYR A 133 -4.16 2.00 -3.25
C TYR A 133 -4.23 0.49 -3.03
N ASN A 134 -4.97 0.07 -2.01
CA ASN A 134 -5.24 -1.33 -1.77
C ASN A 134 -6.32 -1.85 -2.74
N VAL A 135 -5.93 -2.79 -3.59
CA VAL A 135 -6.78 -3.37 -4.66
C VAL A 135 -7.97 -4.14 -4.09
N THR A 136 -7.90 -4.61 -2.84
CA THR A 136 -9.02 -5.32 -2.18
C THR A 136 -10.01 -4.39 -1.48
N SER A 137 -9.66 -3.11 -1.29
CA SER A 137 -10.55 -2.12 -0.68
C SER A 137 -11.77 -1.84 -1.55
N VAL A 138 -12.86 -1.34 -0.96
CA VAL A 138 -14.03 -0.87 -1.70
C VAL A 138 -13.69 0.38 -2.55
N PRO A 139 -14.41 0.65 -3.66
CA PRO A 139 -14.06 1.74 -4.58
C PRO A 139 -13.90 3.13 -3.93
N SER A 140 -14.75 3.47 -2.95
CA SER A 140 -14.65 4.76 -2.24
C SER A 140 -13.36 4.89 -1.42
N THR A 141 -12.90 3.80 -0.80
CA THR A 141 -11.61 3.79 -0.08
C THR A 141 -10.44 3.97 -1.04
N ARG A 142 -10.43 3.28 -2.19
CA ARG A 142 -9.39 3.45 -3.21
C ARG A 142 -9.36 4.88 -3.74
N PHE A 143 -10.53 5.48 -3.95
CA PHE A 143 -10.66 6.88 -4.34
C PHE A 143 -10.09 7.83 -3.27
N GLY A 144 -10.37 7.59 -1.99
CA GLY A 144 -9.79 8.37 -0.91
C GLY A 144 -8.26 8.28 -0.84
N GLU A 145 -7.70 7.08 -0.99
CA GLU A 145 -6.25 6.87 -1.09
C GLU A 145 -5.65 7.59 -2.32
N ALA A 146 -6.35 7.55 -3.45
CA ALA A 146 -5.92 8.21 -4.68
C ALA A 146 -5.96 9.75 -4.58
N VAL A 147 -6.93 10.34 -3.89
CA VAL A 147 -7.10 11.81 -3.84
C VAL A 147 -6.37 12.47 -2.68
N SER A 148 -6.14 11.76 -1.57
CA SER A 148 -5.50 12.33 -0.37
C SER A 148 -4.19 13.10 -0.66
N PRO A 149 -3.23 12.57 -1.44
CA PRO A 149 -2.01 13.32 -1.77
C PRO A 149 -2.27 14.62 -2.55
N LEU A 150 -3.31 14.66 -3.40
CA LEU A 150 -3.68 15.86 -4.16
C LEU A 150 -4.23 16.95 -3.26
N THR A 151 -5.04 16.56 -2.28
CA THR A 151 -5.65 17.51 -1.34
C THR A 151 -4.57 18.23 -0.54
N VAL A 152 -3.57 17.48 -0.04
CA VAL A 152 -2.41 18.05 0.64
C VAL A 152 -1.61 18.97 -0.29
N ALA A 153 -1.36 18.53 -1.52
CA ALA A 153 -0.62 19.33 -2.50
C ALA A 153 -1.34 20.63 -2.89
N LEU A 154 -2.65 20.59 -3.11
CA LEU A 154 -3.46 21.77 -3.40
C LEU A 154 -3.37 22.76 -2.24
N TYR A 155 -3.60 22.29 -1.01
CA TYR A 155 -3.55 23.16 0.17
C TYR A 155 -2.20 23.86 0.30
N GLY A 156 -1.09 23.12 0.17
CA GLY A 156 0.25 23.70 0.20
C GLY A 156 0.49 24.73 -0.91
N GLN A 157 0.02 24.48 -2.13
CA GLN A 157 0.13 25.44 -3.24
C GLN A 157 -0.66 26.73 -2.99
N LEU A 158 -1.84 26.63 -2.38
CA LEU A 158 -2.66 27.79 -2.03
C LEU A 158 -2.04 28.59 -0.88
N GLU A 159 -1.55 27.90 0.16
CA GLU A 159 -0.90 28.51 1.34
C GLU A 159 0.39 29.24 0.98
N GLU A 160 1.27 28.61 0.20
CA GLU A 160 2.55 29.18 -0.20
C GLU A 160 2.43 30.20 -1.34
N ARG A 161 1.20 30.47 -1.82
CA ARG A 161 0.92 31.28 -3.03
C ARG A 161 1.70 30.79 -4.26
N GLY A 162 1.92 29.48 -4.34
CA GLY A 162 2.59 28.81 -5.47
C GLY A 162 1.71 28.72 -6.72
N CYS A 163 0.43 29.06 -6.60
CA CYS A 163 -0.53 29.09 -7.68
C CYS A 163 -0.38 30.34 -8.55
N PRO A 164 -0.24 30.22 -9.90
CA PRO A 164 -0.33 31.36 -10.80
C PRO A 164 -1.68 32.10 -10.70
N SER A 165 -2.73 31.36 -10.36
CA SER A 165 -4.09 31.83 -10.03
C SER A 165 -4.79 30.76 -9.20
N TRP A 166 -5.72 31.15 -8.33
CA TRP A 166 -6.53 30.19 -7.57
C TRP A 166 -7.35 29.30 -8.51
N VAL A 167 -7.99 29.88 -9.52
CA VAL A 167 -8.78 29.16 -10.53
C VAL A 167 -7.92 28.12 -11.25
N GLY A 168 -6.67 28.46 -11.59
CA GLY A 168 -5.75 27.54 -12.25
C GLY A 168 -5.47 26.29 -11.42
N CYS A 169 -5.07 26.47 -10.16
CA CYS A 169 -4.78 25.37 -9.24
C CYS A 169 -6.01 24.51 -8.94
N VAL A 170 -7.15 25.13 -8.62
CA VAL A 170 -8.37 24.41 -8.28
C VAL A 170 -8.94 23.66 -9.50
N SER A 171 -8.84 24.23 -10.70
CA SER A 171 -9.27 23.55 -11.93
C SER A 171 -8.37 22.35 -12.26
N ALA A 172 -7.05 22.49 -12.08
CA ALA A 172 -6.12 21.38 -12.25
C ALA A 172 -6.40 20.26 -11.24
N PHE A 173 -6.62 20.61 -9.96
CA PHE A 173 -7.05 19.68 -8.92
C PHE A 173 -8.36 18.96 -9.29
N ALA A 174 -9.40 19.70 -9.68
CA ALA A 174 -10.70 19.10 -10.02
C ALA A 174 -10.63 18.21 -11.26
N ALA A 175 -9.80 18.52 -12.25
CA ALA A 175 -9.55 17.65 -13.39
C ALA A 175 -8.84 16.35 -12.97
N GLU A 176 -7.80 16.48 -12.15
CA GLU A 176 -7.03 15.36 -11.64
C GLU A 176 -7.85 14.42 -10.74
N VAL A 177 -8.71 14.96 -9.87
CA VAL A 177 -9.66 14.18 -9.06
C VAL A 177 -10.55 13.29 -9.94
N ARG A 178 -11.09 13.84 -11.03
CA ARG A 178 -11.94 13.08 -11.97
C ARG A 178 -11.16 11.98 -12.68
N GLN A 179 -9.91 12.25 -13.08
CA GLN A 179 -9.03 11.26 -13.69
C GLN A 179 -8.71 10.12 -12.71
N ARG A 180 -8.39 10.43 -11.45
CA ARG A 180 -8.12 9.43 -10.42
C ARG A 180 -9.36 8.60 -10.10
N ALA A 181 -10.54 9.22 -9.98
CA ALA A 181 -11.81 8.50 -9.82
C ALA A 181 -12.01 7.47 -10.93
N ALA A 182 -11.89 7.90 -12.20
CA ALA A 182 -12.01 7.01 -13.34
C ALA A 182 -10.98 5.87 -13.33
N CYS A 183 -9.71 6.16 -12.99
CA CYS A 183 -8.68 5.13 -12.95
C CYS A 183 -8.94 4.06 -11.87
N VAL A 184 -9.45 4.44 -10.70
CA VAL A 184 -9.72 3.47 -9.63
C VAL A 184 -11.10 2.82 -9.73
N GLY A 185 -11.84 3.08 -10.82
CA GLY A 185 -13.19 2.54 -11.04
C GLY A 185 -14.25 3.15 -10.11
N TYR A 186 -14.04 4.39 -9.66
CA TYR A 186 -14.97 5.13 -8.82
C TYR A 186 -15.79 6.13 -9.65
N THR A 187 -17.09 6.20 -9.37
CA THR A 187 -17.98 7.21 -9.95
C THR A 187 -18.25 8.26 -8.89
N LEU A 188 -17.91 9.52 -9.20
CA LEU A 188 -18.19 10.63 -8.29
C LEU A 188 -19.69 10.73 -8.00
N SER A 189 -20.03 10.92 -6.73
CA SER A 189 -21.38 11.24 -6.31
C SER A 189 -21.77 12.66 -6.79
N PRO A 190 -23.07 12.98 -6.87
CA PRO A 190 -23.52 14.34 -7.13
C PRO A 190 -22.93 15.36 -6.15
N GLU A 191 -22.85 15.02 -4.86
CA GLU A 191 -22.30 15.87 -3.80
C GLU A 191 -20.80 16.16 -4.00
N GLU A 192 -20.01 15.15 -4.38
CA GLU A 192 -18.58 15.34 -4.68
C GLU A 192 -18.40 16.21 -5.94
N ALA A 193 -19.25 16.02 -6.95
CA ALA A 193 -19.22 16.83 -8.17
C ALA A 193 -19.61 18.29 -7.90
N GLU A 194 -20.62 18.52 -7.05
CA GLU A 194 -21.02 19.85 -6.58
C GLU A 194 -19.91 20.50 -5.74
N THR A 195 -19.25 19.75 -4.87
CA THR A 195 -18.10 20.23 -4.09
C THR A 195 -16.99 20.73 -5.02
N LEU A 196 -16.65 20.00 -6.08
CA LEU A 196 -15.65 20.45 -7.05
C LEU A 196 -16.08 21.74 -7.76
N GLN A 197 -17.37 21.91 -8.07
CA GLN A 197 -17.88 23.14 -8.70
C GLN A 197 -17.84 24.32 -7.72
N TRP A 198 -18.22 24.09 -6.46
CA TRP A 198 -18.14 25.10 -5.40
C TRP A 198 -16.71 25.57 -5.18
N LEU A 199 -15.73 24.66 -5.12
CA LEU A 199 -14.30 25.01 -5.04
C LEU A 199 -13.89 25.93 -6.20
N GLN A 200 -14.33 25.63 -7.42
CA GLN A 200 -14.02 26.45 -8.60
C GLN A 200 -14.66 27.85 -8.51
N ALA A 201 -15.87 27.96 -7.97
CA ALA A 201 -16.55 29.24 -7.75
C ALA A 201 -15.78 30.10 -6.71
N LEU A 202 -15.40 29.51 -5.58
CA LEU A 202 -14.58 30.19 -4.56
C LEU A 202 -13.26 30.70 -5.14
N ALA A 203 -12.58 29.86 -5.91
CA ALA A 203 -11.32 30.22 -6.55
C ALA A 203 -11.47 31.44 -7.47
N ALA A 204 -12.58 31.53 -8.20
CA ALA A 204 -12.88 32.67 -9.08
C ALA A 204 -13.15 33.96 -8.28
N GLU A 205 -13.84 33.86 -7.14
CA GLU A 205 -14.09 35.01 -6.27
C GLU A 205 -12.79 35.54 -5.62
N VAL A 206 -11.87 34.64 -5.24
CA VAL A 206 -10.54 35.02 -4.73
C VAL A 206 -9.72 35.72 -5.82
N ASP A 207 -9.63 35.15 -7.02
CA ASP A 207 -8.88 35.76 -8.13
C ASP A 207 -9.49 37.11 -8.58
N ALA A 208 -10.80 37.29 -8.43
CA ALA A 208 -11.49 38.56 -8.67
C ALA A 208 -11.29 39.60 -7.55
N GLY A 209 -10.65 39.23 -6.43
CA GLY A 209 -10.46 40.08 -5.27
C GLY A 209 -11.72 40.31 -4.44
N LEU A 210 -12.75 39.48 -4.62
CA LEU A 210 -14.00 39.52 -3.86
C LEU A 210 -13.87 38.83 -2.50
N LEU A 211 -13.01 37.82 -2.42
CA LEU A 211 -12.67 37.12 -1.18
C LEU A 211 -11.19 37.28 -0.84
N ALA A 212 -10.89 37.37 0.45
CA ALA A 212 -9.52 37.33 0.93
C ALA A 212 -8.98 35.89 0.83
N PRO A 213 -7.78 35.68 0.27
CA PRO A 213 -7.17 34.34 0.15
C PRO A 213 -7.06 33.61 1.49
N ASP A 214 -6.63 34.32 2.55
CA ASP A 214 -6.35 33.71 3.86
C ASP A 214 -7.65 33.23 4.55
N ASP A 215 -8.73 34.01 4.46
CA ASP A 215 -10.05 33.62 4.99
C ASP A 215 -10.63 32.43 4.23
N THR A 216 -10.45 32.43 2.90
CA THR A 216 -10.91 31.33 2.04
C THR A 216 -10.13 30.05 2.33
N LEU A 217 -8.82 30.13 2.56
CA LEU A 217 -7.99 28.99 2.91
C LEU A 217 -8.41 28.35 4.25
N ALA A 218 -8.79 29.17 5.24
CA ALA A 218 -9.31 28.68 6.51
C ALA A 218 -10.63 27.91 6.34
N GLU A 219 -11.52 28.37 5.45
CA GLU A 219 -12.76 27.65 5.10
C GLU A 219 -12.44 26.33 4.39
N LEU A 220 -11.45 26.32 3.48
CA LEU A 220 -11.01 25.12 2.78
C LEU A 220 -10.37 24.09 3.71
N GLN A 221 -9.64 24.50 4.75
CA GLN A 221 -8.97 23.58 5.65
C GLN A 221 -9.95 22.61 6.33
N TRP A 222 -11.11 23.12 6.75
CA TRP A 222 -12.19 22.29 7.31
C TRP A 222 -12.71 21.28 6.28
N CYS A 223 -12.86 21.76 5.06
CA CYS A 223 -13.45 21.08 3.93
C CYS A 223 -12.58 19.95 3.36
N LEU A 224 -11.29 20.22 3.23
CA LEU A 224 -10.29 19.31 2.69
C LEU A 224 -9.76 18.35 3.76
N GLY A 225 -9.94 18.66 5.05
CA GLY A 225 -9.48 17.85 6.18
C GLY A 225 -10.44 16.75 6.64
N SER A 226 -11.72 16.78 6.25
CA SER A 226 -12.76 15.87 6.75
C SER A 226 -13.33 14.97 5.65
N THR A 227 -12.69 13.82 5.42
CA THR A 227 -12.98 12.88 4.29
C THR A 227 -12.86 13.56 2.90
N PRO A 228 -12.43 12.85 1.84
CA PRO A 228 -12.23 13.50 0.55
C PRO A 228 -13.57 14.03 0.03
N LEU A 229 -13.67 15.37 -0.13
CA LEU A 229 -14.76 16.07 -0.81
C LEU A 229 -16.13 16.06 -0.11
N SER A 230 -16.20 15.80 1.20
CA SER A 230 -17.44 15.90 1.98
C SER A 230 -17.67 17.33 2.50
N CYS A 231 -17.72 18.28 1.58
CA CYS A 231 -18.01 19.68 1.84
C CYS A 231 -19.48 19.99 1.59
N LEU A 232 -20.35 19.68 2.54
CA LEU A 232 -21.65 20.32 2.60
C LEU A 232 -21.67 21.29 3.78
N ARG A 233 -21.66 22.59 3.45
CA ARG A 233 -22.12 23.62 4.37
C ARG A 233 -23.62 23.30 4.65
N PRO A 234 -24.06 23.24 5.91
CA PRO A 234 -25.48 23.08 6.23
C PRO A 234 -26.33 24.24 5.70
#